data_AF-A0A7J7PTZ3-F1
#
_entry.id   AF-A0A7J7PTZ3-F1
#
_cell.length_a   1.000
_cell.length_b   1.000
_cell.length_c   1.000
_cell.angle_alpha   90.00
_cell.angle_beta   90.00
_cell.angle_gamma   90.00
#
_symmetry.space_group_name_H-M   'P 1'
#
loop_
_entity.id
_entity.type
_entity.pdbx_description
1 polymer ?
#
loop_
_entity_poly.entity_id
_entity_poly.type
_entity_poly.pdbx_seq_one_letter_code
_entity_poly.pdbx_strand_id
1 'polypeptide(L)'
;MCQRLTPMRDTVFMSADIACKDQIKCQVCGGPDKVRDACAATPACVAFSYETLTQCGYLKSKAAANNVLLQQRNWVSFAGGSLFPKNGVAAASIMDLCVTLRPLLDRNVQGYDLRCNGKATCEVCGTLDKIKVYCANSANCKGFTWNPSKNCGFLKQETTQGMTNTKGWITYSRA
;
A
#
# COMPACT_ATOMS: atom_id res chain seq x y z
N MET A 1 -12.07 -0.80 -11.49
CA MET A 1 -11.86 0.65 -11.29
C MET A 1 -11.37 0.83 -9.86
N CYS A 2 -10.09 1.13 -9.63
CA CYS A 2 -9.48 1.07 -8.29
C CYS A 2 -9.52 2.44 -7.60
N GLN A 3 -9.90 2.48 -6.32
CA GLN A 3 -10.11 3.71 -5.55
C GLN A 3 -8.88 4.05 -4.67
N ARG A 4 -8.45 5.32 -4.73
CA ARG A 4 -7.23 5.83 -4.09
C ARG A 4 -7.44 6.30 -2.65
N LEU A 5 -6.81 5.58 -1.71
CA LEU A 5 -6.39 5.92 -0.34
C LEU A 5 -5.61 7.24 -0.14
N THR A 6 -6.21 8.38 0.18
CA THR A 6 -5.45 9.62 0.55
C THR A 6 -5.33 9.73 2.07
N PRO A 7 -4.16 10.06 2.66
CA PRO A 7 -4.02 10.31 4.09
C PRO A 7 -4.34 11.77 4.47
N MET A 8 -4.92 11.97 5.66
CA MET A 8 -5.16 13.27 6.27
C MET A 8 -4.73 13.21 7.74
N ARG A 9 -3.73 14.01 8.11
CA ARG A 9 -3.17 14.02 9.47
C ARG A 9 -4.06 14.78 10.44
N ASP A 10 -3.91 14.42 11.71
CA ASP A 10 -4.65 14.95 12.85
C ASP A 10 -6.16 14.94 12.61
N THR A 11 -6.66 13.88 11.97
CA THR A 11 -8.08 13.70 11.70
C THR A 11 -8.53 12.27 11.95
N VAL A 12 -9.78 12.13 12.37
CA VAL A 12 -10.44 10.84 12.62
C VAL A 12 -11.85 10.84 12.03
N PHE A 13 -12.27 9.69 11.49
CA PHE A 13 -13.67 9.38 11.23
C PHE A 13 -14.30 8.90 12.53
N MET A 14 -15.15 9.71 13.16
CA MET A 14 -15.74 9.37 14.47
C MET A 14 -16.77 8.24 14.45
N SER A 15 -17.27 7.87 13.27
CA SER A 15 -18.38 6.94 13.10
C SER A 15 -18.22 6.11 11.81
N ALA A 16 -19.19 5.23 11.56
CA ALA A 16 -19.19 4.24 10.47
C ALA A 16 -18.09 3.18 10.57
N ASP A 17 -17.68 2.84 11.79
CA ASP A 17 -16.86 1.66 12.06
C ASP A 17 -17.52 0.41 11.48
N ILE A 18 -16.74 -0.40 10.78
CA ILE A 18 -17.16 -1.73 10.34
C ILE A 18 -17.02 -2.68 11.51
N ALA A 19 -18.01 -3.54 11.74
CA ALA A 19 -17.83 -4.67 12.65
C ALA A 19 -16.97 -5.75 11.99
N CYS A 20 -16.07 -6.38 12.75
CA CYS A 20 -15.43 -7.62 12.32
C CYS A 20 -15.61 -8.71 13.39
N LYS A 21 -15.06 -9.89 13.14
CA LYS A 21 -15.30 -11.06 13.99
C LYS A 21 -15.01 -10.70 15.46
N ASP A 22 -16.04 -10.81 16.28
CA ASP A 22 -16.03 -10.54 17.73
C ASP A 22 -15.80 -9.06 18.14
N GLN A 23 -15.91 -8.11 17.22
CA GLN A 23 -15.74 -6.68 17.50
C GLN A 23 -16.81 -5.81 16.86
N ILE A 24 -17.45 -4.96 17.67
CA ILE A 24 -18.41 -3.94 17.22
C ILE A 24 -17.72 -2.88 16.34
N LYS A 25 -16.42 -2.64 16.59
CA LYS A 25 -15.56 -1.76 15.81
C LYS A 25 -14.32 -2.53 15.42
N CYS A 26 -14.11 -2.74 14.13
CA CYS A 26 -12.99 -3.53 13.66
C CYS A 26 -11.69 -2.77 13.86
N GLN A 27 -11.01 -3.12 14.94
CA GLN A 27 -9.73 -2.57 15.33
C GLN A 27 -8.63 -3.52 14.87
N VAL A 28 -7.66 -2.96 14.16
CA VAL A 28 -6.50 -3.69 13.65
C VAL A 28 -5.26 -2.97 14.18
N CYS A 29 -4.35 -3.71 14.82
CA CYS A 29 -3.14 -3.15 15.43
C CYS A 29 -1.86 -3.66 14.77
N GLY A 30 -0.78 -2.91 14.96
CA GLY A 30 0.54 -3.23 14.41
C GLY A 30 0.92 -2.38 13.19
N GLY A 31 0.48 -1.12 13.18
CA GLY A 31 0.91 -0.13 12.20
C GLY A 31 -0.09 0.10 11.07
N PRO A 32 0.04 1.23 10.34
CA PRO A 32 -0.94 1.65 9.34
C PRO A 32 -1.02 0.71 8.14
N ASP A 33 0.03 -0.09 7.90
CA ASP A 33 0.05 -1.11 6.85
C ASP A 33 -0.91 -2.26 7.13
N LYS A 34 -0.85 -2.82 8.34
CA LYS A 34 -1.77 -3.90 8.73
C LYS A 34 -3.22 -3.45 8.68
N VAL A 35 -3.51 -2.22 9.11
CA VAL A 35 -4.85 -1.63 9.04
C VAL A 35 -5.30 -1.48 7.59
N ARG A 36 -4.41 -0.99 6.71
CA ARG A 36 -4.69 -0.88 5.28
C ARG A 36 -4.98 -2.25 4.67
N ASP A 37 -4.15 -3.25 4.97
CA ASP A 37 -4.29 -4.58 4.37
C ASP A 37 -5.58 -5.26 4.85
N ALA A 38 -5.95 -5.05 6.12
CA ALA A 38 -7.24 -5.48 6.64
C ALA A 38 -8.42 -4.74 5.99
N CYS A 39 -8.28 -3.44 5.71
CA CYS A 39 -9.27 -2.68 4.93
C CYS A 39 -9.42 -3.26 3.52
N ALA A 40 -8.30 -3.54 2.83
CA ALA A 40 -8.31 -4.13 1.49
C ALA A 40 -8.96 -5.52 1.45
N ALA A 41 -8.76 -6.32 2.49
CA ALA A 41 -9.38 -7.63 2.64
C ALA A 41 -10.87 -7.56 3.05
N THR A 42 -11.38 -6.38 3.42
CA THR A 42 -12.75 -6.19 3.89
C THR A 42 -13.59 -5.49 2.83
N PRO A 43 -14.50 -6.18 2.11
CA PRO A 43 -15.24 -5.59 0.99
C PRO A 43 -16.07 -4.34 1.35
N ALA A 44 -16.49 -4.22 2.60
CA ALA A 44 -17.25 -3.06 3.09
C ALA A 44 -16.35 -1.84 3.39
N CYS A 45 -15.03 -1.99 3.45
CA CYS A 45 -14.09 -0.96 3.86
C CYS A 45 -13.75 -0.02 2.71
N VAL A 46 -13.97 1.28 2.94
CA VAL A 46 -13.66 2.35 1.98
C VAL A 46 -12.69 3.38 2.54
N ALA A 47 -12.41 3.31 3.84
CA ALA A 47 -11.55 4.22 4.57
C ALA A 47 -11.11 3.59 5.90
N PHE A 48 -10.11 4.15 6.57
CA PHE A 48 -9.76 3.80 7.94
C PHE A 48 -9.18 4.99 8.70
N SER A 49 -9.25 4.97 10.03
CA SER A 49 -8.55 5.94 10.89
C SER A 49 -7.52 5.21 11.74
N TYR A 50 -6.33 5.76 11.87
CA TYR A 50 -5.20 5.17 12.55
C TYR A 50 -4.69 6.09 13.64
N GLU A 51 -4.55 5.57 14.86
CA GLU A 51 -3.98 6.27 15.99
C GLU A 51 -2.49 5.93 16.12
N THR A 52 -1.64 6.96 16.05
CA THR A 52 -0.18 6.78 15.98
C THR A 52 0.43 6.32 17.30
N LEU A 53 -0.19 6.65 18.44
CA LEU A 53 0.30 6.29 19.77
C LEU A 53 0.02 4.81 20.10
N THR A 54 -1.21 4.36 19.85
CA THR A 54 -1.62 2.97 20.13
C THR A 54 -1.25 2.01 19.01
N GLN A 55 -0.85 2.55 17.85
CA GLN A 55 -0.56 1.80 16.63
C GLN A 55 -1.71 0.91 16.15
N CYS A 56 -2.93 1.36 16.43
CA CYS A 56 -4.15 0.68 16.03
C CYS A 56 -4.97 1.57 15.11
N GLY A 57 -5.74 0.95 14.21
CA GLY A 57 -6.68 1.66 13.37
C GLY A 57 -8.00 0.94 13.23
N TYR A 58 -8.99 1.69 12.77
CA TYR A 58 -10.39 1.30 12.72
C TYR A 58 -10.89 1.39 11.30
N LEU A 59 -11.44 0.29 10.79
CA LEU A 59 -11.95 0.19 9.43
C LEU A 59 -13.29 0.90 9.31
N LYS A 60 -13.50 1.62 8.21
CA LYS A 60 -14.67 2.48 8.00
C LYS A 60 -15.43 2.09 6.73
N SER A 61 -16.75 2.02 6.86
CA SER A 61 -17.66 1.66 5.76
C SER A 61 -18.01 2.85 4.90
N LYS A 62 -18.74 2.62 3.80
CA LYS A 62 -19.25 3.68 2.91
C LYS A 62 -20.09 4.74 3.63
N ALA A 63 -20.69 4.41 4.78
CA ALA A 63 -21.36 5.40 5.62
C ALA A 63 -20.42 6.51 6.14
N ALA A 64 -19.10 6.30 6.11
CA ALA A 64 -18.09 7.31 6.40
C ALA A 64 -18.10 8.48 5.41
N ALA A 65 -18.67 8.31 4.21
CA ALA A 65 -18.85 9.38 3.22
C ALA A 65 -19.74 10.53 3.72
N ASN A 66 -20.62 10.25 4.66
CA ASN A 66 -21.54 11.23 5.22
C ASN A 66 -21.04 11.80 6.56
N ASN A 67 -19.84 11.39 7.02
CA ASN A 67 -19.35 11.72 8.35
C ASN A 67 -18.32 12.85 8.33
N VAL A 68 -18.42 13.71 9.34
CA VAL A 68 -17.49 14.81 9.58
C VAL A 68 -16.16 14.25 10.07
N LEU A 69 -15.07 14.50 9.34
CA LEU A 69 -13.72 14.33 9.87
C LEU A 69 -13.54 15.32 11.02
N LEU A 70 -13.28 14.81 12.22
CA LEU A 70 -12.92 15.66 13.34
C LEU A 70 -11.42 15.81 13.42
N GLN A 71 -10.96 17.00 13.77
CA GLN A 71 -9.57 17.21 14.12
C GLN A 71 -9.26 16.51 15.43
N GLN A 72 -8.28 15.60 15.40
CA GLN A 72 -7.84 14.87 16.57
C GLN A 72 -6.34 14.59 16.45
N ARG A 73 -5.56 15.14 17.38
CA ARG A 73 -4.10 14.94 17.41
C ARG A 73 -3.74 13.46 17.53
N ASN A 74 -2.64 13.07 16.89
CA ASN A 74 -2.13 11.70 16.88
C ASN A 74 -3.01 10.71 16.10
N TRP A 75 -3.91 11.20 15.27
CA TRP A 75 -4.73 10.37 14.39
C TRP A 75 -4.43 10.69 12.92
N VAL A 76 -4.54 9.70 12.06
CA VAL A 76 -4.42 9.84 10.61
C VAL A 76 -5.56 9.08 9.96
N SER A 77 -6.35 9.76 9.14
CA SER A 77 -7.44 9.14 8.39
C SER A 77 -7.05 8.91 6.94
N PHE A 78 -7.45 7.77 6.38
CA PHE A 78 -7.14 7.34 5.03
C PHE A 78 -8.44 7.07 4.28
N ALA A 79 -8.70 7.75 3.17
CA ALA A 79 -9.97 7.61 2.43
C ALA A 79 -9.88 7.91 0.93
N GLY A 80 -10.84 7.37 0.17
CA GLY A 80 -10.97 7.55 -1.28
C GLY A 80 -11.03 9.03 -1.69
N GLY A 81 -10.58 9.36 -2.90
CA GLY A 81 -10.68 10.74 -3.44
C GLY A 81 -12.11 11.32 -3.49
N SER A 82 -13.14 10.47 -3.53
CA SER A 82 -14.55 10.88 -3.40
C SER A 82 -14.97 11.26 -1.98
N LEU A 83 -14.23 10.82 -0.95
CA LEU A 83 -14.51 11.07 0.47
C LEU A 83 -13.75 12.29 1.01
N PHE A 84 -12.72 12.77 0.31
CA PHE A 84 -12.00 14.01 0.60
C PHE A 84 -12.21 15.09 -0.49
N PRO A 85 -13.43 15.63 -0.67
CA PRO A 85 -13.67 16.68 -1.64
C PRO A 85 -13.21 18.03 -1.05
N LYS A 86 -12.06 18.53 -1.55
CA LYS A 86 -11.55 19.91 -1.42
C LYS A 86 -10.90 20.29 -0.07
N ASN A 87 -9.58 20.12 -0.01
CA ASN A 87 -8.60 21.23 0.04
C ASN A 87 -7.17 20.67 0.16
N GLY A 88 -6.40 20.81 -0.92
CA GLY A 88 -4.94 21.00 -0.85
C GLY A 88 -4.07 19.87 -0.30
N VAL A 89 -3.93 18.77 -1.04
CA VAL A 89 -2.60 18.14 -1.19
C VAL A 89 -2.42 17.73 -2.66
N ALA A 90 -1.53 18.46 -3.35
CA ALA A 90 -1.04 18.11 -4.66
C ALA A 90 -0.23 16.80 -4.61
N ALA A 91 -0.23 16.09 -5.72
CA ALA A 91 0.27 14.74 -5.90
C ALA A 91 1.71 14.51 -5.38
N ALA A 92 1.87 13.51 -4.51
CA ALA A 92 3.00 12.58 -4.54
C ALA A 92 2.68 11.29 -3.74
N SER A 93 2.97 10.15 -4.36
CA SER A 93 3.06 8.79 -3.79
C SER A 93 1.78 7.98 -3.52
N ILE A 94 1.35 7.29 -4.59
CA ILE A 94 1.27 5.81 -4.70
C ILE A 94 0.66 5.04 -3.52
N MET A 95 -0.55 4.51 -3.71
CA MET A 95 -0.96 3.18 -3.22
C MET A 95 -2.08 2.65 -4.14
N ASP A 96 -1.69 1.76 -5.05
CA ASP A 96 -2.59 0.85 -5.76
C ASP A 96 -3.08 -0.20 -4.75
N LEU A 97 -4.39 -0.31 -4.58
CA LEU A 97 -5.02 -1.24 -3.64
C LEU A 97 -5.18 -2.66 -4.22
N CYS A 98 -4.21 -3.09 -5.04
CA CYS A 98 -4.09 -4.47 -5.47
C CYS A 98 -2.63 -4.90 -5.31
N VAL A 99 -2.37 -5.63 -4.23
CA VAL A 99 -1.08 -6.27 -3.90
C VAL A 99 0.03 -5.28 -3.53
N THR A 100 0.06 -4.95 -2.24
CA THR A 100 1.26 -4.97 -1.36
C THR A 100 2.60 -4.73 -2.05
N LEU A 101 2.87 -3.56 -2.64
CA LEU A 101 4.18 -3.27 -3.22
C LEU A 101 4.54 -1.79 -3.04
N ARG A 102 5.30 -1.49 -1.99
CA ARG A 102 5.72 -0.11 -1.67
C ARG A 102 6.87 0.34 -2.57
N PRO A 103 6.72 1.45 -3.32
CA PRO A 103 7.80 2.01 -4.12
C PRO A 103 8.85 2.68 -3.22
N LEU A 104 10.12 2.35 -3.45
CA LEU A 104 11.28 2.98 -2.82
C LEU A 104 12.17 3.52 -3.94
N LEU A 105 12.23 4.85 -4.03
CA LEU A 105 12.97 5.56 -5.08
C LEU A 105 14.48 5.49 -4.85
N ASP A 106 15.23 5.44 -5.94
CA ASP A 106 16.68 5.32 -5.96
C ASP A 106 17.19 4.15 -5.11
N ARG A 107 16.44 3.04 -5.14
CA ARG A 107 16.76 1.81 -4.45
C ARG A 107 16.76 0.64 -5.42
N ASN A 108 17.68 -0.28 -5.16
CA ASN A 108 17.72 -1.58 -5.80
C ASN A 108 17.93 -2.66 -4.72
N VAL A 109 17.34 -3.81 -4.94
CA VAL A 109 17.68 -5.05 -4.24
C VAL A 109 18.66 -5.77 -5.15
N GLN A 110 19.93 -5.83 -4.76
CA GLN A 110 20.95 -6.49 -5.57
C GLN A 110 20.90 -8.00 -5.33
N GLY A 111 20.85 -8.78 -6.42
CA GLY A 111 20.66 -10.23 -6.34
C GLY A 111 19.25 -10.64 -5.90
N TYR A 112 19.11 -11.90 -5.46
CA TYR A 112 17.84 -12.51 -5.03
C TYR A 112 16.75 -12.43 -6.10
N ASP A 113 17.18 -12.43 -7.35
CA ASP A 113 16.29 -12.51 -8.50
C ASP A 113 15.63 -13.88 -8.54
N LEU A 114 14.34 -13.89 -8.80
CA LEU A 114 13.66 -15.11 -9.13
C LEU A 114 14.25 -15.69 -10.41
N ARG A 115 14.24 -17.02 -10.53
CA ARG A 115 14.51 -17.68 -11.80
C ARG A 115 13.22 -17.74 -12.61
N CYS A 116 13.25 -17.30 -13.87
CA CYS A 116 12.17 -17.54 -14.80
C CYS A 116 12.70 -17.72 -16.22
N ASN A 117 11.94 -18.43 -17.07
CA ASN A 117 12.28 -18.67 -18.48
C ASN A 117 13.70 -19.24 -18.69
N GLY A 118 14.14 -20.16 -17.82
CA GLY A 118 15.46 -20.79 -17.89
C GLY A 118 16.64 -19.89 -17.54
N LYS A 119 16.41 -18.63 -17.14
CA LYS A 119 17.45 -17.68 -16.76
C LYS A 119 17.65 -17.63 -15.25
N ALA A 120 18.87 -17.27 -14.86
CA ALA A 120 19.23 -17.05 -13.45
C ALA A 120 18.51 -15.86 -12.82
N THR A 121 18.01 -14.92 -13.63
CA THR A 121 17.27 -13.73 -13.20
C THR A 121 15.94 -13.62 -13.96
N CYS A 122 14.91 -13.13 -13.28
CA CYS A 122 13.60 -12.95 -13.85
C CYS A 122 13.38 -11.50 -14.23
N GLU A 123 13.92 -11.15 -15.39
CA GLU A 123 13.71 -9.84 -16.01
C GLU A 123 12.37 -9.82 -16.75
N VAL A 124 11.54 -8.84 -16.40
CA VAL A 124 10.26 -8.56 -17.05
C VAL A 124 10.33 -7.14 -17.62
N CYS A 125 10.31 -7.04 -18.94
CA CYS A 125 10.28 -5.75 -19.64
C CYS A 125 8.86 -5.39 -20.11
N GLY A 126 8.56 -4.10 -20.04
CA GLY A 126 7.28 -3.49 -20.40
C GLY A 126 6.86 -2.42 -19.38
N THR A 127 5.55 -2.20 -19.30
CA THR A 127 4.98 -1.25 -18.34
C THR A 127 5.17 -1.74 -16.91
N LEU A 128 5.22 -0.79 -15.97
CA LEU A 128 5.25 -1.10 -14.54
C LEU A 128 4.10 -2.05 -14.14
N ASP A 129 2.90 -1.86 -14.69
CA ASP A 129 1.74 -2.70 -14.37
C ASP A 129 1.92 -4.14 -14.84
N LYS A 130 2.57 -4.36 -15.99
CA LYS A 130 2.94 -5.70 -16.44
C LYS A 130 3.85 -6.40 -15.42
N ILE A 131 4.82 -5.67 -14.87
CA ILE A 131 5.77 -6.21 -13.87
C ILE A 131 5.05 -6.50 -12.55
N LYS A 132 4.14 -5.61 -12.12
CA LYS A 132 3.29 -5.85 -10.94
C LYS A 132 2.43 -7.11 -11.09
N VAL A 133 1.75 -7.29 -12.22
CA VAL A 133 0.94 -8.48 -12.51
C VAL A 133 1.81 -9.74 -12.50
N TYR A 134 3.00 -9.67 -13.09
CA TYR A 134 3.95 -10.79 -13.06
C TYR A 134 4.38 -11.16 -11.63
N CYS A 135 4.69 -10.16 -10.81
CA CYS A 135 5.01 -10.42 -9.40
C CYS A 135 3.80 -10.91 -8.60
N ALA A 136 2.59 -10.44 -8.90
CA ALA A 136 1.37 -10.89 -8.23
C ALA A 136 1.09 -12.38 -8.50
N ASN A 137 1.31 -12.83 -9.75
CA ASN A 137 1.06 -14.19 -10.20
C ASN A 137 2.20 -15.18 -9.91
N SER A 138 3.37 -14.70 -9.44
CA SER A 138 4.49 -15.56 -9.07
C SER A 138 4.45 -15.86 -7.57
N ALA A 139 4.28 -17.14 -7.22
CA ALA A 139 4.19 -17.61 -5.84
C ALA A 139 5.39 -17.21 -4.98
N ASN A 140 6.58 -17.11 -5.59
CA ASN A 140 7.83 -16.81 -4.90
C ASN A 140 8.21 -15.32 -4.97
N CYS A 141 7.40 -14.48 -5.62
CA CYS A 141 7.73 -13.06 -5.74
C CYS A 141 7.32 -12.29 -4.49
N LYS A 142 8.31 -11.77 -3.78
CA LYS A 142 8.15 -10.90 -2.60
C LYS A 142 8.41 -9.44 -2.93
N GLY A 143 8.81 -9.12 -4.15
CA GLY A 143 9.02 -7.75 -4.60
C GLY A 143 9.63 -7.72 -5.98
N PHE A 144 9.93 -6.54 -6.50
CA PHE A 144 10.70 -6.37 -7.72
C PHE A 144 11.48 -5.06 -7.69
N THR A 145 12.51 -4.94 -8.52
CA THR A 145 13.19 -3.66 -8.78
C THR A 145 12.95 -3.27 -10.22
N TRP A 146 12.62 -2.01 -10.48
CA TRP A 146 12.27 -1.53 -11.81
C TRP A 146 13.13 -0.34 -12.19
N ASN A 147 13.62 -0.36 -13.42
CA ASN A 147 14.34 0.73 -14.03
C ASN A 147 13.42 1.42 -15.07
N PRO A 148 12.90 2.63 -14.78
CA PRO A 148 12.02 3.36 -15.69
C PRO A 148 12.70 3.73 -17.01
N SER A 149 14.02 3.99 -17.00
CA SER A 149 14.76 4.37 -18.22
C SER A 149 14.87 3.22 -19.22
N LYS A 150 14.81 1.98 -18.75
CA LYS A 150 14.87 0.76 -19.57
C LYS A 150 13.52 0.08 -19.74
N ASN A 151 12.49 0.53 -19.01
CA ASN A 151 11.20 -0.17 -18.89
C ASN A 151 11.36 -1.67 -18.59
N CYS A 152 12.30 -2.03 -17.73
CA CYS A 152 12.55 -3.42 -17.34
C CYS A 152 12.70 -3.50 -15.82
N GLY A 153 12.21 -4.58 -15.25
CA GLY A 153 12.36 -4.85 -13.82
C GLY A 153 12.67 -6.31 -13.54
N PHE A 154 13.21 -6.55 -12.35
CA PHE A 154 13.64 -7.85 -11.89
C PHE A 154 12.80 -8.28 -10.71
N LEU A 155 12.14 -9.43 -10.84
CA LEU A 155 11.35 -10.00 -9.74
C LEU A 155 12.27 -10.56 -8.66
N LYS A 156 11.95 -10.30 -7.40
CA LYS A 156 12.76 -10.63 -6.23
C LYS A 156 12.04 -11.64 -5.34
N GLN A 157 12.81 -12.58 -4.80
CA GLN A 157 12.38 -13.46 -3.72
C GLN A 157 12.60 -12.80 -2.35
N GLU A 158 12.15 -13.47 -1.28
CA GLU A 158 12.37 -12.99 0.09
C GLU A 158 13.86 -12.86 0.40
N THR A 159 14.26 -11.77 1.06
CA THR A 159 15.65 -11.57 1.47
C THR A 159 15.71 -10.68 2.71
N THR A 160 16.69 -10.97 3.57
CA THR A 160 17.08 -10.12 4.70
C THR A 160 18.17 -9.12 4.32
N GLN A 161 18.69 -9.21 3.10
CA GLN A 161 19.73 -8.28 2.64
C GLN A 161 19.16 -6.87 2.45
N GLY A 162 19.97 -5.89 2.85
CA GLY A 162 19.64 -4.49 2.72
C GLY A 162 19.54 -4.04 1.26
N MET A 163 18.77 -2.97 1.05
CA MET A 163 18.69 -2.30 -0.24
C MET A 163 19.93 -1.45 -0.48
N THR A 164 20.40 -1.41 -1.72
CA THR A 164 21.47 -0.51 -2.14
C THR A 164 20.89 0.77 -2.72
N ASN A 165 21.59 1.88 -2.52
CA ASN A 165 21.26 3.13 -3.19
C ASN A 165 21.65 3.00 -4.66
N THR A 166 20.68 3.08 -5.56
CA THR A 166 20.94 3.00 -7.00
C THR A 166 20.04 4.00 -7.70
N LYS A 167 20.63 5.13 -8.12
CA LYS A 167 19.89 6.23 -8.73
C LYS A 167 19.15 5.76 -9.98
N GLY A 168 17.89 6.17 -10.12
CA GLY A 168 17.03 5.82 -11.25
C GLY A 168 16.40 4.43 -11.17
N TRP A 169 16.54 3.72 -10.05
CA TRP A 169 15.84 2.46 -9.80
C TRP A 169 14.75 2.63 -8.77
N ILE A 170 13.69 1.84 -8.89
CA ILE A 170 12.57 1.84 -7.95
C ILE A 170 12.35 0.41 -7.46
N THR A 171 12.50 0.19 -6.16
CA THR A 171 12.14 -1.09 -5.54
C THR A 171 10.68 -1.09 -5.14
N TYR A 172 9.99 -2.17 -5.43
CA TYR A 172 8.62 -2.46 -5.03
C TYR A 172 8.67 -3.71 -4.15
N SER A 173 8.52 -3.61 -2.84
CA SER A 173 8.55 -4.77 -1.93
C SER A 173 7.19 -5.06 -1.32
N ARG A 174 6.87 -6.35 -1.19
CA ARG A 174 5.75 -6.82 -0.38
C ARG A 174 6.13 -6.57 1.06
N ALA A 175 5.32 -5.75 1.74
CA ALA A 175 5.39 -5.62 3.19
C ALA A 175 4.89 -6.91 3.83
#